data_AF-A0A4R9J8J6-F1
#
_entry.id   AF-A0A4R9J8J6-F1
#
_cell.length_a   1.000
_cell.length_b   1.000
_cell.length_c   1.000
_cell.angle_alpha   90.00
_cell.angle_beta   90.00
_cell.angle_gamma   90.00
#
_symmetry.space_group_name_H-M   'P 1'
#
loop_
_entity.id
_entity.type
_entity.pdbx_description
1 polymer ?
#
loop_
_entity_poly.entity_id
_entity_poly.type
_entity_poly.pdbx_seq_one_letter_code
_entity_poly.pdbx_strand_id
1 'polypeptide(L)'
;MKRIFVLSLLALIPINIFSETQYVYMKDGRILQGEVLHQNSDKIKFKNAEGKEVEILKNSVERIVFKKPDIEAKREQETKLKAEREAKLKRKREAKLKAEQETKSKAEQKAKLKAEQEAKLKAEQEAKLKTEQEEKLKTEQETKLKAEQEAKLKAEEEAKQKEIEEENKQIVVEEKPKTETKPQPTAETHKLEILAGIGRSKYESQVPNFHRGVEGYATILGGRGGFFNYPPARKDSDAKTINLRYTWNRFVGEIGGSHMNSLESTTSVGYIVYPDLSSNVVSQGAFTAQAPFNTISYKQINAQISYTAYKDSLFEIRPILGYHKIWQTGKDNSTYDVSPKDPNNSSSVDWAIRYGTSFSDYLSGPSVGLAIESKWKEKWETRFELQRQFLHGNSIYTRDQIALILGGAYENRAALNNEWKVDGLNISGKLIYHWKDSVFFWGGFQYSKLSYKMQNLGGDLDLSGDPVSAYVTSILIQSLTQGLAGNSIAKAIFVGAGYSLDFSKKETQ
;
A
#
# COMPACT_ATOMS: atom_id res chain seq x y z
N MET A 1 -43.63 26.00 -61.72
CA MET A 1 -44.56 26.40 -60.63
C MET A 1 -45.05 25.16 -59.90
N LYS A 2 -45.08 25.23 -58.55
CA LYS A 2 -45.97 24.51 -57.61
C LYS A 2 -46.15 22.98 -57.73
N ARG A 3 -45.44 22.26 -56.84
CA ARG A 3 -45.94 21.45 -55.69
C ARG A 3 -47.32 20.74 -55.81
N ILE A 4 -47.30 19.44 -55.41
CA ILE A 4 -48.12 18.75 -54.37
C ILE A 4 -48.94 17.50 -54.77
N PHE A 5 -48.61 16.41 -54.05
CA PHE A 5 -49.36 15.23 -53.57
C PHE A 5 -49.65 13.98 -54.44
N VAL A 6 -48.95 12.90 -54.03
CA VAL A 6 -49.42 11.55 -53.63
C VAL A 6 -50.56 10.92 -54.42
N LEU A 7 -50.30 9.75 -55.03
CA LEU A 7 -51.23 8.62 -54.94
C LEU A 7 -50.53 7.26 -55.08
N SER A 8 -50.96 6.37 -54.19
CA SER A 8 -50.68 4.94 -54.06
C SER A 8 -50.88 4.15 -55.36
N LEU A 9 -50.00 3.17 -55.63
CA LEU A 9 -50.31 2.04 -56.50
C LEU A 9 -49.78 0.74 -55.86
N LEU A 10 -50.69 0.02 -55.21
CA LEU A 10 -50.55 -1.38 -54.79
C LEU A 10 -50.40 -2.27 -56.05
N ALA A 11 -49.34 -3.06 -56.14
CA ALA A 11 -49.23 -4.16 -57.07
C ALA A 11 -49.35 -5.49 -56.31
N LEU A 12 -50.27 -6.34 -56.80
CA LEU A 12 -50.70 -7.61 -56.23
C LEU A 12 -49.56 -8.63 -56.06
N ILE A 13 -49.52 -9.29 -54.90
CA ILE A 13 -48.85 -10.57 -54.68
C ILE A 13 -49.96 -11.65 -54.63
N PRO A 14 -49.84 -12.78 -55.35
CA PRO A 14 -50.86 -13.81 -55.32
C PRO A 14 -50.93 -14.48 -53.94
N ILE A 15 -52.14 -14.52 -53.38
CA ILE A 15 -52.47 -15.21 -52.13
C ILE A 15 -52.53 -16.71 -52.43
N ASN A 16 -51.54 -17.48 -51.97
CA ASN A 16 -51.65 -18.93 -51.84
C ASN A 16 -52.31 -19.25 -50.49
N ILE A 17 -53.41 -20.00 -50.54
CA ILE A 17 -54.19 -20.44 -49.39
C ILE A 17 -53.52 -21.70 -48.80
N PHE A 18 -52.97 -21.56 -47.59
CA PHE A 18 -52.63 -22.49 -46.49
C PHE A 18 -52.26 -23.98 -46.72
N SER A 19 -51.17 -24.42 -46.07
CA SER A 19 -51.15 -25.69 -45.31
C SER A 19 -50.38 -25.56 -43.98
N GLU A 20 -50.98 -25.96 -42.85
CA GLU A 20 -50.36 -25.94 -41.52
C GLU A 20 -49.54 -27.23 -41.28
N THR A 21 -48.27 -27.09 -40.90
CA THR A 21 -47.37 -28.23 -40.65
C THR A 21 -47.77 -28.97 -39.37
N GLN A 22 -48.01 -30.28 -39.47
CA GLN A 22 -48.44 -31.14 -38.36
C GLN A 22 -47.31 -32.04 -37.85
N TYR A 23 -47.36 -32.38 -36.57
CA TYR A 23 -46.43 -33.30 -35.91
C TYR A 23 -47.15 -34.60 -35.51
N VAL A 24 -46.78 -35.71 -36.16
CA VAL A 24 -47.32 -37.05 -35.89
C VAL A 24 -46.39 -37.77 -34.92
N TYR A 25 -46.85 -37.99 -33.70
CA TYR A 25 -46.17 -38.80 -32.69
C TYR A 25 -46.50 -40.27 -32.93
N MET A 26 -45.48 -41.09 -33.11
CA MET A 26 -45.59 -42.53 -33.28
C MET A 26 -45.42 -43.21 -31.92
N LYS A 27 -46.10 -44.34 -31.69
CA LYS A 27 -46.01 -45.09 -30.41
C LYS A 27 -44.61 -45.64 -30.11
N ASP A 28 -43.74 -45.72 -31.13
CA ASP A 28 -42.33 -46.09 -30.98
C ASP A 28 -41.43 -44.93 -30.54
N GLY A 29 -41.99 -43.75 -30.28
CA GLY A 29 -41.30 -42.56 -29.82
C GLY A 29 -40.78 -41.64 -30.92
N ARG A 30 -40.97 -41.98 -32.21
CA ARG A 30 -40.59 -41.11 -33.33
C ARG A 30 -41.61 -39.99 -33.55
N ILE A 31 -41.14 -38.83 -34.02
CA ILE A 31 -41.98 -37.69 -34.37
C ILE A 31 -41.76 -37.34 -35.83
N LEU A 32 -42.82 -37.40 -36.64
CA LEU A 32 -42.78 -37.05 -38.06
C LEU A 32 -43.40 -35.68 -38.28
N GLN A 33 -42.71 -34.82 -39.03
CA GLN A 33 -43.17 -33.46 -39.34
C GLN A 33 -43.54 -33.35 -40.82
N GLY A 34 -44.77 -32.92 -41.10
CA GLY A 34 -45.29 -32.86 -42.46
C GLY A 34 -46.80 -32.63 -42.51
N GLU A 35 -47.39 -32.92 -43.66
CA GLU A 35 -48.82 -32.68 -43.93
C GLU A 35 -49.56 -34.01 -44.07
N VAL A 36 -50.68 -34.17 -43.36
CA VAL A 36 -51.56 -35.32 -43.53
C VAL A 36 -52.53 -35.00 -44.66
N LEU A 37 -52.33 -35.62 -45.82
CA LEU A 37 -53.09 -35.34 -47.05
C LEU A 37 -54.47 -36.01 -47.05
N HIS A 38 -54.55 -37.26 -46.61
CA HIS A 38 -55.79 -38.04 -46.60
C HIS A 38 -55.78 -39.08 -45.49
N GLN A 39 -56.94 -39.37 -44.91
CA GLN A 39 -57.07 -40.38 -43.87
C GLN A 39 -58.30 -41.26 -44.08
N ASN A 40 -58.11 -42.57 -43.91
CA ASN A 40 -59.19 -43.57 -43.85
C ASN A 40 -59.27 -44.15 -42.44
N SER A 41 -60.11 -45.16 -42.22
CA SER A 41 -60.26 -45.82 -40.92
C SER A 41 -58.94 -46.43 -40.42
N ASP A 42 -58.10 -46.94 -41.34
CA ASP A 42 -56.96 -47.79 -40.98
C ASP A 42 -55.59 -47.14 -41.24
N LYS A 43 -55.52 -46.14 -42.13
CA LYS A 43 -54.27 -45.52 -42.61
C LYS A 43 -54.38 -44.00 -42.75
N ILE A 44 -53.23 -43.33 -42.64
CA ILE A 44 -53.02 -41.93 -43.02
C ILE A 44 -52.01 -41.85 -44.17
N LYS A 45 -52.30 -41.05 -45.19
CA LYS A 45 -51.32 -40.61 -46.20
C LYS A 45 -50.69 -39.32 -45.72
N PHE A 46 -49.39 -39.38 -45.50
CA PHE A 46 -48.61 -38.30 -44.93
C PHE A 46 -47.50 -37.89 -45.90
N LYS A 47 -47.40 -36.60 -46.18
CA LYS A 47 -46.34 -36.01 -46.98
C LYS A 47 -45.29 -35.41 -46.05
N ASN A 48 -44.08 -35.94 -46.10
CA ASN A 48 -42.98 -35.42 -45.28
C ASN A 48 -42.50 -34.04 -45.78
N ALA A 49 -41.66 -33.36 -44.99
CA ALA A 49 -41.12 -32.05 -45.35
C ALA A 49 -40.32 -32.01 -46.67
N GLU A 50 -39.86 -33.16 -47.17
CA GLU A 50 -39.15 -33.30 -48.45
C GLU A 50 -40.09 -33.55 -49.63
N GLY A 51 -41.41 -33.59 -49.39
CA GLY A 51 -42.44 -33.71 -50.41
C GLY A 51 -42.79 -35.14 -50.83
N LYS A 52 -42.27 -36.16 -50.14
CA LYS A 52 -42.53 -37.57 -50.41
C LYS A 52 -43.74 -38.06 -49.63
N GLU A 53 -44.68 -38.72 -50.32
CA GLU A 53 -45.89 -39.30 -49.71
C GLU A 53 -45.62 -40.70 -49.18
N VAL A 54 -46.03 -40.94 -47.93
CA VAL A 54 -45.86 -42.20 -47.22
C VAL A 54 -47.19 -42.58 -46.56
N GLU A 55 -47.60 -43.84 -46.70
CA GLU A 55 -48.76 -44.39 -45.98
C GLU A 55 -48.33 -44.93 -44.60
N ILE A 56 -49.00 -44.48 -43.55
CA ILE A 56 -48.75 -44.88 -42.16
C ILE A 56 -50.03 -45.48 -41.57
N LEU A 57 -49.91 -46.63 -40.89
CA LEU A 57 -51.04 -47.27 -40.22
C LEU A 57 -51.44 -46.51 -38.95
N LYS A 58 -52.73 -46.20 -38.76
CA LYS A 58 -53.19 -45.41 -37.60
C LYS A 58 -52.88 -46.06 -36.25
N ASN A 59 -52.86 -47.39 -36.16
CA ASN A 59 -52.53 -48.07 -34.90
C ASN A 59 -51.09 -47.79 -34.42
N SER A 60 -50.19 -47.40 -35.33
CA SER A 60 -48.81 -47.02 -35.01
C SER A 60 -48.65 -45.54 -34.60
N VAL A 61 -49.70 -44.74 -34.75
CA VAL A 61 -49.75 -43.32 -34.38
C VAL A 61 -50.28 -43.20 -32.95
N GLU A 62 -49.61 -42.41 -32.12
CA GLU A 62 -50.00 -42.09 -30.75
C GLU A 62 -50.86 -40.82 -30.70
N ARG A 63 -50.43 -39.73 -31.34
CA ARG A 63 -51.21 -38.48 -31.45
C ARG A 63 -50.68 -37.57 -32.57
N ILE A 64 -51.53 -36.66 -33.07
CA ILE A 64 -51.15 -35.64 -34.05
C ILE A 64 -51.37 -34.27 -33.44
N VAL A 65 -50.35 -33.40 -33.46
CA VAL A 65 -50.38 -32.09 -32.81
C VAL A 65 -49.94 -31.00 -33.79
N PHE A 66 -50.59 -29.84 -33.73
CA PHE A 66 -50.39 -28.72 -34.64
C PHE A 66 -49.39 -27.66 -34.11
N LYS A 67 -48.75 -27.89 -32.95
CA LYS A 67 -47.86 -26.94 -32.28
C LYS A 67 -46.54 -27.59 -31.82
N LYS A 68 -45.41 -26.93 -32.07
CA LYS A 68 -44.03 -27.42 -31.87
C LYS A 68 -43.73 -27.73 -30.38
N PRO A 69 -43.08 -28.85 -30.01
CA PRO A 69 -42.90 -29.25 -28.60
C PRO A 69 -41.75 -28.54 -27.86
N ASP A 70 -41.99 -28.15 -26.60
CA ASP A 70 -41.06 -27.50 -25.65
C ASP A 70 -39.99 -28.47 -25.11
N ILE A 71 -38.88 -28.64 -25.84
CA ILE A 71 -37.75 -29.52 -25.48
C ILE A 71 -36.57 -28.73 -24.88
N GLU A 72 -36.51 -27.40 -25.08
CA GLU A 72 -35.37 -26.56 -24.67
C GLU A 72 -35.28 -26.35 -23.15
N ALA A 73 -36.41 -26.20 -22.45
CA ALA A 73 -36.43 -25.92 -21.01
C ALA A 73 -35.84 -27.08 -20.16
N LYS A 74 -36.00 -28.33 -20.60
CA LYS A 74 -35.54 -29.51 -19.85
C LYS A 74 -34.04 -29.74 -20.00
N ARG A 75 -33.44 -29.38 -21.15
CA ARG A 75 -31.99 -29.50 -21.39
C ARG A 75 -31.18 -28.45 -20.63
N GLU A 76 -31.65 -27.20 -20.57
CA GLU A 76 -30.92 -26.12 -19.89
C GLU A 76 -30.76 -26.38 -18.39
N GLN A 77 -31.79 -26.93 -17.76
CA GLN A 77 -31.80 -27.19 -16.32
C GLN A 77 -30.78 -28.28 -15.92
N GLU A 78 -30.64 -29.35 -16.72
CA GLU A 78 -29.64 -30.40 -16.48
C GLU A 78 -28.20 -29.90 -16.68
N THR A 79 -27.96 -29.03 -17.68
CA THR A 79 -26.64 -28.44 -17.90
C THR A 79 -26.20 -27.49 -16.78
N LYS A 80 -27.10 -26.65 -16.25
CA LYS A 80 -26.78 -25.74 -15.13
C LYS A 80 -26.44 -26.51 -13.85
N LEU A 81 -27.16 -27.60 -13.56
CA LEU A 81 -26.94 -28.39 -12.35
C LEU A 81 -25.58 -29.14 -12.36
N LYS A 82 -25.14 -29.61 -13.53
CA LYS A 82 -23.80 -30.23 -13.69
C LYS A 82 -22.68 -29.22 -13.52
N ALA A 83 -22.79 -28.03 -14.12
CA ALA A 83 -21.78 -26.98 -14.02
C ALA A 83 -21.58 -26.49 -12.58
N GLU A 84 -22.67 -26.35 -11.81
CA GLU A 84 -22.59 -25.90 -10.42
C GLU A 84 -21.91 -26.92 -9.50
N ARG A 85 -22.18 -28.22 -9.70
CA ARG A 85 -21.54 -29.30 -8.94
C ARG A 85 -20.03 -29.37 -9.21
N GLU A 86 -19.61 -29.25 -10.46
CA GLU A 86 -18.18 -29.26 -10.82
C GLU A 86 -17.45 -28.03 -10.25
N ALA A 87 -18.06 -26.84 -10.32
CA ALA A 87 -17.48 -25.62 -9.77
C ALA A 87 -17.29 -25.71 -8.23
N LYS A 88 -18.27 -26.29 -7.53
CA LYS A 88 -18.21 -26.48 -6.07
C LYS A 88 -17.14 -27.49 -5.67
N LEU A 89 -16.96 -28.57 -6.44
CA LEU A 89 -15.92 -29.57 -6.20
C LEU A 89 -14.50 -29.01 -6.44
N LYS A 90 -14.34 -28.18 -7.48
CA LYS A 90 -13.04 -27.55 -7.81
C LYS A 90 -12.62 -26.55 -6.73
N ARG A 91 -13.53 -25.69 -6.25
CA ARG A 91 -13.25 -24.76 -5.14
C ARG A 91 -12.86 -25.48 -3.85
N LYS A 92 -13.53 -26.60 -3.53
CA LYS A 92 -13.22 -27.38 -2.31
C LYS A 92 -11.84 -28.04 -2.39
N ARG A 93 -11.42 -28.51 -3.57
CA ARG A 93 -10.06 -29.06 -3.78
C ARG A 93 -8.98 -27.98 -3.71
N GLU A 94 -9.19 -26.83 -4.35
CA GLU A 94 -8.24 -25.71 -4.32
C GLU A 94 -8.07 -25.13 -2.90
N ALA A 95 -9.15 -25.02 -2.12
CA ALA A 95 -9.08 -24.58 -0.73
C ALA A 95 -8.28 -25.54 0.16
N LYS A 96 -8.45 -26.86 -0.04
CA LYS A 96 -7.71 -27.88 0.73
C LYS A 96 -6.21 -27.88 0.38
N LEU A 97 -5.87 -27.77 -0.90
CA LEU A 97 -4.48 -27.67 -1.37
C LEU A 97 -3.78 -26.40 -0.85
N LYS A 98 -4.46 -25.24 -0.87
CA LYS A 98 -3.91 -24.01 -0.31
C LYS A 98 -3.65 -24.11 1.18
N ALA A 99 -4.59 -24.65 1.96
CA ALA A 99 -4.43 -24.82 3.40
C ALA A 99 -3.26 -25.74 3.77
N GLU A 100 -3.06 -26.82 3.01
CA GLU A 100 -1.98 -27.80 3.24
C GLU A 100 -0.60 -27.26 2.82
N GLN A 101 -0.55 -26.46 1.74
CA GLN A 101 0.67 -25.79 1.30
C GLN A 101 1.08 -24.65 2.25
N GLU A 102 0.12 -23.91 2.80
CA GLU A 102 0.38 -22.83 3.76
C GLU A 102 0.87 -23.37 5.12
N THR A 103 0.37 -24.53 5.56
CA THR A 103 0.85 -25.18 6.79
C THR A 103 2.27 -25.73 6.65
N LYS A 104 2.61 -26.37 5.52
CA LYS A 104 4.00 -26.80 5.24
C LYS A 104 4.96 -25.62 5.13
N SER A 105 4.57 -24.54 4.43
CA SER A 105 5.43 -23.36 4.27
C SER A 105 5.68 -22.62 5.60
N LYS A 106 4.66 -22.49 6.46
CA LYS A 106 4.82 -21.91 7.81
C LYS A 106 5.73 -22.75 8.70
N ALA A 107 5.68 -24.08 8.59
CA ALA A 107 6.57 -24.98 9.34
C ALA A 107 8.04 -24.86 8.90
N GLU A 108 8.30 -24.83 7.58
CA GLU A 108 9.66 -24.65 7.04
C GLU A 108 10.25 -23.26 7.36
N GLN A 109 9.46 -22.20 7.25
CA GLN A 109 9.92 -20.85 7.60
C GLN A 109 10.25 -20.72 9.09
N LYS A 110 9.45 -21.33 9.97
CA LYS A 110 9.70 -21.31 11.42
C LYS A 110 10.96 -22.11 11.79
N ALA A 111 11.25 -23.21 11.08
CA ALA A 111 12.47 -23.98 11.26
C ALA A 111 13.72 -23.21 10.76
N LYS A 112 13.64 -22.55 9.59
CA LYS A 112 14.74 -21.71 9.08
C LYS A 112 15.02 -20.49 9.97
N LEU A 113 13.99 -19.81 10.46
CA LEU A 113 14.14 -18.66 11.36
C LEU A 113 14.79 -19.05 12.69
N LYS A 114 14.43 -20.20 13.27
CA LYS A 114 15.08 -20.71 14.49
C LYS A 114 16.56 -21.02 14.26
N ALA A 115 16.90 -21.70 13.16
CA ALA A 115 18.28 -22.02 12.82
C ALA A 115 19.13 -20.77 12.54
N GLU A 116 18.56 -19.75 11.87
CA GLU A 116 19.27 -18.49 11.60
C GLU A 116 19.47 -17.64 12.87
N GLN A 117 18.49 -17.64 13.80
CA GLN A 117 18.63 -16.97 15.08
C GLN A 117 19.68 -17.64 15.98
N GLU A 118 19.72 -18.97 16.04
CA GLU A 118 20.78 -19.68 16.80
C GLU A 118 22.17 -19.45 16.20
N ALA A 119 22.29 -19.42 14.86
CA ALA A 119 23.56 -19.11 14.20
C ALA A 119 24.03 -17.67 14.45
N LYS A 120 23.11 -16.69 14.42
CA LYS A 120 23.42 -15.28 14.74
C LYS A 120 23.82 -15.09 16.19
N LEU A 121 23.13 -15.74 17.14
CA LEU A 121 23.47 -15.68 18.57
C LEU A 121 24.86 -16.26 18.85
N LYS A 122 25.22 -17.39 18.23
CA LYS A 122 26.57 -17.97 18.37
C LYS A 122 27.65 -17.07 17.76
N ALA A 123 27.42 -16.51 16.57
CA ALA A 123 28.36 -15.60 15.92
C ALA A 123 28.55 -14.28 16.70
N GLU A 124 27.49 -13.73 17.29
CA GLU A 124 27.55 -12.51 18.09
C GLU A 124 28.27 -12.74 19.43
N GLN A 125 28.07 -13.91 20.06
CA GLN A 125 28.82 -14.29 21.27
C GLN A 125 30.31 -14.50 20.98
N GLU A 126 30.68 -15.19 19.90
CA GLU A 126 32.09 -15.35 19.50
C GLU A 126 32.75 -14.01 19.15
N ALA A 127 32.03 -13.11 18.46
CA ALA A 127 32.54 -11.78 18.14
C ALA A 127 32.78 -10.94 19.40
N LYS A 128 31.83 -10.92 20.35
CA LYS A 128 32.00 -10.20 21.63
C LYS A 128 33.19 -10.75 22.43
N LEU A 129 33.33 -12.08 22.53
CA LEU A 129 34.47 -12.71 23.21
C LEU A 129 35.82 -12.35 22.58
N LYS A 130 35.92 -12.32 21.24
CA LYS A 130 37.14 -11.88 20.54
C LYS A 130 37.46 -10.41 20.78
N THR A 131 36.44 -9.54 20.73
CA THR A 131 36.64 -8.10 20.93
C THR A 131 37.09 -7.79 22.36
N GLU A 132 36.51 -8.48 23.35
CA GLU A 132 36.83 -8.31 24.76
C GLU A 132 38.23 -8.88 25.11
N GLN A 133 38.65 -9.97 24.45
CA GLN A 133 40.03 -10.47 24.52
C GLN A 133 41.04 -9.52 23.86
N GLU A 134 40.72 -8.96 22.68
CA GLU A 134 41.59 -8.01 21.98
C GLU A 134 41.73 -6.67 22.73
N GLU A 135 40.67 -6.17 23.38
CA GLU A 135 40.76 -4.99 24.25
C GLU A 135 41.62 -5.25 25.48
N LYS A 136 41.46 -6.40 26.15
CA LYS A 136 42.32 -6.76 27.29
C LYS A 136 43.79 -6.89 26.89
N LEU A 137 44.07 -7.52 25.74
CA LEU A 137 45.44 -7.65 25.20
C LEU A 137 46.04 -6.30 24.82
N LYS A 138 45.28 -5.39 24.19
CA LYS A 138 45.75 -4.04 23.87
C LYS A 138 46.01 -3.21 25.13
N THR A 139 45.17 -3.34 26.15
CA THR A 139 45.34 -2.58 27.41
C THR A 139 46.56 -3.08 28.19
N GLU A 140 46.81 -4.39 28.23
CA GLU A 140 48.04 -4.97 28.83
C GLU A 140 49.30 -4.65 28.02
N GLN A 141 49.23 -4.65 26.69
CA GLN A 141 50.36 -4.28 25.84
C GLN A 141 50.70 -2.79 25.95
N GLU A 142 49.70 -1.89 25.99
CA GLU A 142 49.93 -0.45 26.17
C GLU A 142 50.48 -0.11 27.56
N THR A 143 50.08 -0.83 28.62
CA THR A 143 50.66 -0.64 29.96
C THR A 143 52.10 -1.16 30.04
N LYS A 144 52.42 -2.29 29.40
CA LYS A 144 53.81 -2.77 29.30
C LYS A 144 54.70 -1.87 28.44
N LEU A 145 54.20 -1.40 27.29
CA LEU A 145 54.95 -0.49 26.40
C LEU A 145 55.22 0.87 27.04
N LYS A 146 54.27 1.43 27.80
CA LYS A 146 54.50 2.69 28.53
C LYS A 146 55.53 2.53 29.64
N ALA A 147 55.51 1.41 30.37
CA ALA A 147 56.51 1.12 31.40
C ALA A 147 57.91 0.89 30.81
N GLU A 148 58.00 0.26 29.64
CA GLU A 148 59.27 -0.01 28.95
C GLU A 148 59.84 1.24 28.25
N GLN A 149 58.98 2.14 27.74
CA GLN A 149 59.37 3.43 27.18
C GLN A 149 59.84 4.44 28.24
N GLU A 150 59.21 4.49 29.42
CA GLU A 150 59.69 5.33 30.54
C GLU A 150 61.03 4.83 31.09
N ALA A 151 61.26 3.51 31.11
CA ALA A 151 62.54 2.93 31.52
C ALA A 151 63.66 3.19 30.50
N LYS A 152 63.37 3.12 29.19
CA LYS A 152 64.34 3.44 28.13
C LYS A 152 64.66 4.94 28.03
N LEU A 153 63.68 5.82 28.20
CA LEU A 153 63.91 7.28 28.16
C LEU A 153 64.83 7.75 29.29
N LYS A 154 64.73 7.16 30.49
CA LYS A 154 65.66 7.45 31.59
C LYS A 154 67.08 6.91 31.34
N ALA A 155 67.22 5.78 30.65
CA ALA A 155 68.52 5.22 30.28
C ALA A 155 69.18 5.98 29.09
N GLU A 156 68.38 6.52 28.16
CA GLU A 156 68.88 7.32 27.03
C GLU A 156 69.28 8.75 27.43
N GLU A 157 68.64 9.36 28.43
CA GLU A 157 69.06 10.66 28.97
C GLU A 157 70.39 10.59 29.75
N GLU A 158 70.69 9.48 30.43
CA GLU A 158 72.00 9.26 31.06
C GLU A 158 73.11 8.91 30.05
N ALA A 159 72.77 8.26 28.93
CA ALA A 159 73.73 7.98 27.86
C ALA A 159 74.08 9.25 27.04
N LYS A 160 73.10 10.12 26.79
CA LYS A 160 73.30 11.38 26.03
C LYS A 160 74.09 12.46 26.77
N GLN A 161 74.35 12.31 28.07
CA GLN A 161 75.29 13.18 28.81
C GLN A 161 76.76 12.72 28.71
N LYS A 162 77.05 11.54 28.17
CA LYS A 162 78.42 11.02 28.02
C LYS A 162 78.95 11.00 26.58
N GLU A 163 78.12 11.35 25.60
CA GLU A 163 78.44 11.22 24.17
C GLU A 163 78.57 12.56 23.43
N ILE A 164 78.67 13.69 24.17
CA ILE A 164 78.99 15.02 23.60
C ILE A 164 80.51 15.27 23.54
N GLU A 165 81.32 14.32 23.98
CA GLU A 165 82.79 14.39 23.90
C GLU A 165 83.36 13.25 23.05
N GLU A 166 82.85 13.05 21.83
CA GLU A 166 83.67 12.49 20.75
C GLU A 166 83.03 12.74 19.37
N GLU A 167 83.71 13.62 18.63
CA GLU A 167 84.08 13.42 17.24
C GLU A 167 83.02 13.59 16.13
N ASN A 168 83.05 14.81 15.59
CA ASN A 168 82.99 15.11 14.15
C ASN A 168 83.60 14.03 13.24
N LYS A 169 82.86 13.56 12.21
CA LYS A 169 83.25 13.65 10.77
C LYS A 169 82.37 12.82 9.81
N GLN A 170 81.98 13.49 8.72
CA GLN A 170 81.83 12.98 7.34
C GLN A 170 80.64 12.04 7.03
N ILE A 171 80.02 11.94 5.85
CA ILE A 171 79.94 12.66 4.55
C ILE A 171 78.71 12.02 3.83
N VAL A 172 77.76 12.84 3.37
CA VAL A 172 77.08 12.94 2.04
C VAL A 172 76.61 11.69 1.22
N VAL A 173 75.50 11.93 0.49
CA VAL A 173 74.88 11.33 -0.74
C VAL A 173 74.16 9.96 -0.58
N GLU A 174 73.04 9.58 -1.22
CA GLU A 174 72.33 9.99 -2.44
C GLU A 174 70.88 9.40 -2.50
N GLU A 175 70.09 9.91 -3.45
CA GLU A 175 68.64 9.78 -3.68
C GLU A 175 68.06 8.38 -4.04
N LYS A 176 66.73 8.21 -3.85
CA LYS A 176 65.73 8.06 -4.95
C LYS A 176 64.26 7.96 -4.46
N PRO A 177 63.28 8.42 -5.24
CA PRO A 177 61.91 8.68 -4.78
C PRO A 177 61.00 7.45 -4.91
N LYS A 178 60.13 7.23 -3.92
CA LYS A 178 58.91 6.45 -4.10
C LYS A 178 57.76 7.39 -4.39
N THR A 179 57.10 7.13 -5.51
CA THR A 179 55.89 7.80 -5.99
C THR A 179 54.75 7.57 -5.00
N GLU A 180 54.67 8.39 -3.97
CA GLU A 180 53.43 8.56 -3.21
C GLU A 180 52.60 9.61 -3.93
N THR A 181 51.50 9.17 -4.54
CA THR A 181 50.35 10.00 -4.86
C THR A 181 49.95 10.77 -3.60
N LYS A 182 50.45 12.01 -3.47
CA LYS A 182 49.97 12.96 -2.48
C LYS A 182 48.44 12.99 -2.55
N PRO A 183 47.71 12.78 -1.43
CA PRO A 183 46.32 13.18 -1.37
C PRO A 183 46.29 14.67 -1.73
N GLN A 184 45.56 15.03 -2.79
CA GLN A 184 45.34 16.43 -3.13
C GLN A 184 44.86 17.16 -1.87
N PRO A 185 45.39 18.36 -1.57
CA PRO A 185 44.92 19.14 -0.44
C PRO A 185 43.44 19.43 -0.67
N THR A 186 42.59 18.78 0.12
CA THR A 186 41.14 19.02 0.13
C THR A 186 40.94 20.49 0.45
N ALA A 187 40.49 21.26 -0.54
CA ALA A 187 40.03 22.63 -0.33
C ALA A 187 39.05 22.63 0.85
N GLU A 188 39.36 23.41 1.90
CA GLU A 188 38.46 23.58 3.04
C GLU A 188 37.14 24.12 2.49
N THR A 189 36.07 23.36 2.66
CA THR A 189 34.75 23.67 2.09
C THR A 189 33.78 23.93 3.22
N HIS A 190 33.44 25.20 3.43
CA HIS A 190 32.58 25.66 4.51
C HIS A 190 31.38 26.34 3.85
N LYS A 191 30.29 25.60 3.64
CA LYS A 191 29.15 26.05 2.85
C LYS A 191 27.84 25.84 3.59
N LEU A 192 27.00 26.88 3.68
CA LEU A 192 25.63 26.81 4.18
C LEU A 192 24.65 27.01 3.03
N GLU A 193 23.71 26.09 2.86
CA GLU A 193 22.66 26.16 1.87
C GLU A 193 21.28 26.15 2.54
N ILE A 194 20.42 27.07 2.14
CA ILE A 194 19.01 27.11 2.51
C ILE A 194 18.20 26.85 1.25
N LEU A 195 17.30 25.87 1.28
CA LEU A 195 16.47 25.49 0.14
C LEU A 195 15.01 25.46 0.58
N ALA A 196 14.13 26.09 -0.19
CA ALA A 196 12.70 25.98 -0.02
C ALA A 196 12.03 25.65 -1.35
N GLY A 197 10.93 24.91 -1.29
CA GLY A 197 10.18 24.50 -2.47
C GLY A 197 8.70 24.33 -2.22
N ILE A 198 7.94 24.49 -3.29
CA ILE A 198 6.51 24.23 -3.36
C ILE A 198 6.26 23.19 -4.44
N GLY A 199 5.13 22.50 -4.38
CA GLY A 199 4.91 21.36 -5.23
C GLY A 199 3.50 20.81 -5.20
N ARG A 200 3.36 19.65 -5.83
CA ARG A 200 2.15 18.84 -5.83
C ARG A 200 2.46 17.49 -5.22
N SER A 201 1.55 16.98 -4.40
CA SER A 201 1.71 15.67 -3.77
C SER A 201 0.47 14.81 -3.88
N LYS A 202 0.73 13.50 -3.79
CA LYS A 202 -0.27 12.46 -3.60
C LYS A 202 0.14 11.63 -2.39
N TYR A 203 -0.78 11.47 -1.47
CA TYR A 203 -0.54 10.76 -0.21
C TYR A 203 -1.68 9.78 0.07
N GLU A 204 -1.32 8.61 0.57
CA GLU A 204 -2.21 7.55 1.02
C GLU A 204 -1.79 7.12 2.43
N SER A 205 -2.76 7.09 3.34
CA SER A 205 -2.57 6.66 4.72
C SER A 205 -3.08 5.24 4.92
N GLN A 206 -2.28 4.40 5.58
CA GLN A 206 -2.72 3.07 5.98
C GLN A 206 -3.66 3.12 7.18
N VAL A 207 -3.60 4.15 8.03
CA VAL A 207 -4.37 4.20 9.28
C VAL A 207 -5.88 4.12 9.01
N PRO A 208 -6.51 5.03 8.26
CA PRO A 208 -7.93 4.90 7.96
C PRO A 208 -8.25 3.63 7.15
N ASN A 209 -7.35 3.13 6.30
CA ASN A 209 -7.55 1.89 5.55
C ASN A 209 -7.61 0.66 6.48
N PHE A 210 -6.71 0.59 7.46
CA PHE A 210 -6.68 -0.46 8.48
C PHE A 210 -7.98 -0.47 9.26
N HIS A 211 -8.41 0.70 9.76
CA HIS A 211 -9.66 0.84 10.53
C HIS A 211 -10.90 0.43 9.74
N ARG A 212 -11.03 0.86 8.48
CA ARG A 212 -12.12 0.42 7.60
C ARG A 212 -12.11 -1.10 7.40
N GLY A 213 -10.92 -1.72 7.37
CA GLY A 213 -10.77 -3.18 7.34
C GLY A 213 -11.26 -3.85 8.63
N VAL A 214 -10.90 -3.30 9.79
CA VAL A 214 -11.37 -3.79 11.10
C VAL A 214 -12.89 -3.70 11.20
N GLU A 215 -13.48 -2.58 10.77
CA GLU A 215 -14.93 -2.40 10.71
C GLU A 215 -15.60 -3.43 9.79
N GLY A 216 -15.01 -3.72 8.63
CA GLY A 216 -15.49 -4.76 7.72
C GLY A 216 -15.52 -6.14 8.37
N TYR A 217 -14.47 -6.52 9.11
CA TYR A 217 -14.46 -7.76 9.89
C TYR A 217 -15.52 -7.76 11.00
N ALA A 218 -15.64 -6.67 11.75
CA ALA A 218 -16.65 -6.53 12.80
C ALA A 218 -18.07 -6.63 12.24
N THR A 219 -18.33 -6.09 11.05
CA THR A 219 -19.62 -6.18 10.36
C THR A 219 -19.97 -7.63 10.03
N ILE A 220 -19.01 -8.37 9.44
CA ILE A 220 -19.22 -9.77 9.05
C ILE A 220 -19.42 -10.68 10.27
N LEU A 221 -18.66 -10.46 11.34
CA LEU A 221 -18.64 -11.34 12.52
C LEU A 221 -19.72 -10.97 13.55
N GLY A 222 -20.04 -9.69 13.70
CA GLY A 222 -20.89 -9.17 14.76
C GLY A 222 -22.38 -9.14 14.43
N GLY A 223 -22.77 -9.20 13.16
CA GLY A 223 -24.19 -9.25 12.74
C GLY A 223 -25.03 -8.01 13.10
N ARG A 224 -24.43 -6.96 13.67
CA ARG A 224 -25.11 -5.74 14.18
C ARG A 224 -25.18 -4.60 13.16
N GLY A 225 -25.01 -4.90 11.86
CA GLY A 225 -24.87 -3.87 10.85
C GLY A 225 -23.46 -3.32 10.76
N GLY A 226 -23.22 -2.54 9.71
CA GLY A 226 -21.94 -1.96 9.40
C GLY A 226 -21.75 -1.72 7.91
N PHE A 227 -20.62 -1.10 7.59
CA PHE A 227 -20.33 -0.58 6.27
C PHE A 227 -19.09 -1.23 5.67
N PHE A 228 -19.20 -1.59 4.40
CA PHE A 228 -18.09 -1.97 3.55
C PHE A 228 -17.65 -0.74 2.77
N ASN A 229 -16.40 -0.34 3.00
CA ASN A 229 -15.82 0.83 2.36
C ASN A 229 -15.16 0.45 1.04
N TYR A 230 -15.45 1.21 -0.01
CA TYR A 230 -14.69 1.13 -1.25
C TYR A 230 -13.30 1.77 -1.08
N PRO A 231 -12.32 1.40 -1.93
CA PRO A 231 -11.05 2.10 -2.00
C PRO A 231 -11.30 3.61 -2.20
N PRO A 232 -10.69 4.49 -1.38
CA PRO A 232 -10.98 5.91 -1.45
C PRO A 232 -10.59 6.53 -2.79
N ALA A 233 -11.41 7.43 -3.29
CA ALA A 233 -11.04 8.30 -4.41
C ALA A 233 -10.03 9.34 -3.93
N ARG A 234 -8.97 9.59 -4.71
CA ARG A 234 -7.88 10.50 -4.31
C ARG A 234 -7.54 11.51 -5.38
N LYS A 235 -7.25 12.74 -4.96
CA LYS A 235 -6.75 13.82 -5.82
C LYS A 235 -5.50 14.45 -5.23
N ASP A 236 -4.62 14.90 -6.12
CA ASP A 236 -3.37 15.56 -5.75
C ASP A 236 -3.64 16.92 -5.10
N SER A 237 -2.84 17.27 -4.09
CA SER A 237 -2.89 18.56 -3.40
C SER A 237 -1.52 19.25 -3.40
N ASP A 238 -1.41 20.34 -2.66
CA ASP A 238 -0.19 21.09 -2.44
C ASP A 238 0.85 20.33 -1.60
N ALA A 239 2.11 20.59 -1.90
CA ALA A 239 3.27 20.13 -1.14
C ALA A 239 4.22 21.30 -0.88
N LYS A 240 4.92 21.27 0.25
CA LYS A 240 5.93 22.27 0.64
C LYS A 240 7.13 21.57 1.28
N THR A 241 8.32 22.12 1.09
CA THR A 241 9.53 21.63 1.74
C THR A 241 10.51 22.75 2.04
N ILE A 242 11.27 22.58 3.11
CA ILE A 242 12.38 23.44 3.49
C ILE A 242 13.54 22.56 3.98
N ASN A 243 14.76 22.89 3.60
CA ASN A 243 15.96 22.16 3.99
C ASN A 243 17.09 23.16 4.26
N LEU A 244 17.83 22.92 5.33
CA LEU A 244 19.06 23.58 5.69
C LEU A 244 20.17 22.55 5.60
N ARG A 245 21.22 22.86 4.83
CA ARG A 245 22.36 21.98 4.60
C ARG A 245 23.64 22.73 4.92
N TYR A 246 24.47 22.15 5.76
CA TYR A 246 25.78 22.67 6.10
C TYR A 246 26.85 21.66 5.70
N THR A 247 27.77 22.08 4.83
CA THR A 247 28.94 21.31 4.42
C THR A 247 30.15 21.89 5.13
N TRP A 248 30.84 21.03 5.87
CA TRP A 248 32.11 21.32 6.52
C TRP A 248 33.13 20.26 6.12
N ASN A 249 34.00 20.62 5.19
CA ASN A 249 34.98 19.73 4.57
C ASN A 249 34.31 18.48 3.98
N ARG A 250 34.55 17.31 4.57
CA ARG A 250 33.94 16.04 4.16
C ARG A 250 32.66 15.71 4.91
N PHE A 251 32.28 16.50 5.90
CA PHE A 251 31.06 16.30 6.68
C PHE A 251 29.93 17.16 6.13
N VAL A 252 28.74 16.58 6.07
CA VAL A 252 27.53 17.28 5.67
C VAL A 252 26.45 17.02 6.70
N GLY A 253 25.99 18.09 7.35
CA GLY A 253 24.83 18.07 8.24
C GLY A 253 23.63 18.67 7.54
N GLU A 254 22.48 18.03 7.63
CA GLU A 254 21.24 18.47 6.99
C GLU A 254 20.08 18.35 7.97
N ILE A 255 19.24 19.39 8.00
CA ILE A 255 17.95 19.36 8.69
C ILE A 255 16.89 19.86 7.73
N GLY A 256 15.80 19.12 7.63
CA GLY A 256 14.77 19.39 6.63
C GLY A 256 13.39 19.00 7.09
N GLY A 257 12.41 19.47 6.34
CA GLY A 257 11.03 19.10 6.52
C GLY A 257 10.23 19.19 5.24
N SER A 258 9.19 18.38 5.17
CA SER A 258 8.20 18.40 4.09
C SER A 258 6.79 18.27 4.65
N HIS A 259 5.85 18.96 4.01
CA HIS A 259 4.42 18.86 4.27
C HIS A 259 3.73 18.57 2.94
N MET A 260 3.08 17.42 2.87
CA MET A 260 2.41 16.91 1.68
C MET A 260 0.95 16.70 2.00
N ASN A 261 0.07 17.35 1.25
CA ASN A 261 -1.36 17.15 1.36
C ASN A 261 -1.86 16.22 0.24
N SER A 262 -2.99 15.58 0.49
CA SER A 262 -3.80 14.91 -0.54
C SER A 262 -5.26 15.08 -0.18
N LEU A 263 -6.11 15.03 -1.20
CA LEU A 263 -7.56 14.99 -1.00
C LEU A 263 -8.02 13.54 -1.09
N GLU A 264 -8.87 13.11 -0.17
CA GLU A 264 -9.48 11.79 -0.11
C GLU A 264 -11.01 11.92 -0.06
N SER A 265 -11.74 10.97 -0.64
CA SER A 265 -13.19 10.84 -0.53
C SER A 265 -13.52 9.36 -0.44
N THR A 266 -14.30 8.97 0.56
CA THR A 266 -14.67 7.59 0.85
C THR A 266 -16.12 7.34 0.51
N THR A 267 -16.41 6.21 -0.11
CA THR A 267 -17.80 5.76 -0.30
C THR A 267 -17.96 4.41 0.36
N SER A 268 -19.12 4.18 0.94
CA SER A 268 -19.45 2.94 1.63
C SER A 268 -20.85 2.46 1.25
N VAL A 269 -21.04 1.16 1.37
CA VAL A 269 -22.35 0.49 1.30
C VAL A 269 -22.44 -0.49 2.45
N GLY A 270 -23.64 -0.69 2.97
CA GLY A 270 -23.81 -1.53 4.14
C GLY A 270 -25.26 -1.73 4.49
N TYR A 271 -25.46 -2.06 5.76
CA TYR A 271 -26.77 -2.13 6.36
C TYR A 271 -26.70 -1.65 7.79
N ILE A 272 -27.77 -1.00 8.23
CA ILE A 272 -27.95 -0.60 9.63
C ILE A 272 -28.90 -1.58 10.30
N VAL A 273 -28.68 -1.80 11.59
CA VAL A 273 -29.54 -2.66 12.43
C VAL A 273 -29.99 -1.84 13.64
N TYR A 274 -31.30 -1.73 13.85
CA TYR A 274 -31.88 -0.92 14.91
C TYR A 274 -33.22 -1.50 15.41
N PRO A 275 -33.64 -1.22 16.65
CA PRO A 275 -34.98 -1.57 17.12
C PRO A 275 -36.03 -0.62 16.54
N ASP A 276 -37.16 -1.14 16.05
CA ASP A 276 -38.33 -0.34 15.68
C ASP A 276 -39.11 0.14 16.92
N LEU A 277 -40.19 0.90 16.68
CA LEU A 277 -41.07 1.41 17.75
C LEU A 277 -41.76 0.31 18.58
N SER A 278 -41.75 -0.93 18.09
CA SER A 278 -42.26 -2.12 18.80
C SER A 278 -41.14 -2.97 19.40
N SER A 279 -39.90 -2.46 19.43
CA SER A 279 -38.69 -3.14 19.89
C SER A 279 -38.25 -4.36 19.05
N ASN A 280 -38.78 -4.51 17.84
CA ASN A 280 -38.31 -5.53 16.89
C ASN A 280 -37.05 -5.05 16.16
N VAL A 281 -36.12 -5.95 15.89
CA VAL A 281 -34.88 -5.61 15.19
C VAL A 281 -35.15 -5.47 13.69
N VAL A 282 -34.94 -4.28 13.14
CA VAL A 282 -35.00 -3.96 11.71
C VAL A 282 -33.59 -3.90 11.13
N SER A 283 -33.41 -4.52 9.97
CA SER A 283 -32.19 -4.44 9.17
C SER A 283 -32.51 -3.77 7.84
N GLN A 284 -31.73 -2.77 7.45
CA GLN A 284 -32.03 -1.92 6.29
C GLN A 284 -30.75 -1.52 5.55
N GLY A 285 -30.79 -1.50 4.23
CA GLY A 285 -29.64 -1.11 3.40
C GLY A 285 -29.26 0.36 3.58
N ALA A 286 -27.97 0.64 3.69
CA ALA A 286 -27.43 1.99 3.88
C ALA A 286 -26.26 2.26 2.92
N PHE A 287 -26.04 3.53 2.58
CA PHE A 287 -24.98 3.94 1.66
C PHE A 287 -24.52 5.36 1.91
N THR A 288 -23.31 5.70 1.47
CA THR A 288 -22.79 7.08 1.54
C THR A 288 -23.42 8.00 0.50
N ALA A 289 -24.07 9.07 0.95
CA ALA A 289 -24.56 10.14 0.12
C ALA A 289 -23.44 11.15 -0.16
N GLN A 290 -22.98 11.21 -1.42
CA GLN A 290 -22.09 12.25 -1.96
C GLN A 290 -20.92 12.63 -1.02
N ALA A 291 -19.94 11.74 -0.84
CA ALA A 291 -18.77 12.01 0.00
C ALA A 291 -17.89 13.13 -0.60
N PRO A 292 -17.83 14.32 0.01
CA PRO A 292 -16.95 15.38 -0.47
C PRO A 292 -15.49 15.01 -0.19
N PHE A 293 -14.58 15.71 -0.87
CA PHE A 293 -13.16 15.51 -0.67
C PHE A 293 -12.71 16.20 0.63
N ASN A 294 -12.06 15.45 1.52
CA ASN A 294 -11.42 15.96 2.73
C ASN A 294 -9.89 15.89 2.61
N THR A 295 -9.18 16.76 3.35
CA THR A 295 -7.72 16.82 3.30
C THR A 295 -7.09 15.83 4.28
N ILE A 296 -6.12 15.07 3.78
CA ILE A 296 -5.19 14.27 4.57
C ILE A 296 -3.77 14.81 4.38
N SER A 297 -2.96 14.75 5.42
CA SER A 297 -1.64 15.37 5.47
C SER A 297 -0.58 14.39 5.93
N TYR A 298 0.57 14.43 5.27
CA TYR A 298 1.82 13.79 5.66
C TYR A 298 2.85 14.88 5.94
N LYS A 299 3.34 14.94 7.17
CA LYS A 299 4.40 15.85 7.61
C LYS A 299 5.61 15.05 8.02
N GLN A 300 6.78 15.47 7.58
CA GLN A 300 8.04 14.85 7.95
C GLN A 300 9.03 15.93 8.34
N ILE A 301 9.80 15.66 9.40
CA ILE A 301 11.02 16.36 9.75
C ILE A 301 12.15 15.32 9.77
N ASN A 302 13.30 15.67 9.22
CA ASN A 302 14.49 14.84 9.23
C ASN A 302 15.71 15.64 9.63
N ALA A 303 16.61 15.00 10.37
CA ALA A 303 17.95 15.48 10.62
C ALA A 303 18.92 14.37 10.23
N GLN A 304 19.97 14.69 9.49
CA GLN A 304 20.92 13.71 9.00
C GLN A 304 22.34 14.25 8.98
N ILE A 305 23.28 13.33 9.17
CA ILE A 305 24.70 13.56 8.98
C ILE A 305 25.19 12.59 7.92
N SER A 306 26.11 13.06 7.09
CA SER A 306 26.75 12.24 6.07
C SER A 306 28.22 12.62 5.93
N TYR A 307 29.02 11.68 5.45
CA TYR A 307 30.45 11.85 5.25
C TYR A 307 30.82 11.51 3.81
N THR A 308 31.63 12.33 3.16
CA THR A 308 32.17 12.08 1.83
C THR A 308 33.11 10.89 1.85
N ALA A 309 32.60 9.69 1.58
CA ALA A 309 33.39 8.46 1.56
C ALA A 309 34.20 8.33 0.27
N TYR A 310 33.61 8.76 -0.86
CA TYR A 310 34.25 8.76 -2.17
C TYR A 310 33.96 10.06 -2.90
N LYS A 311 34.95 10.60 -3.59
CA LYS A 311 34.84 11.81 -4.41
C LYS A 311 35.77 11.70 -5.60
N ASP A 312 35.21 11.90 -6.79
CA ASP A 312 35.92 12.06 -8.04
C ASP A 312 35.47 13.37 -8.73
N SER A 313 36.01 13.65 -9.92
CA SER A 313 35.66 14.80 -10.76
C SER A 313 34.17 14.87 -11.14
N LEU A 314 33.49 13.73 -11.26
CA LEU A 314 32.10 13.64 -11.72
C LEU A 314 31.07 13.35 -10.63
N PHE A 315 31.44 12.63 -9.57
CA PHE A 315 30.49 12.22 -8.52
C PHE A 315 31.09 12.13 -7.12
N GLU A 316 30.21 12.32 -6.13
CA GLU A 316 30.48 12.22 -4.71
C GLU A 316 29.49 11.23 -4.08
N ILE A 317 29.97 10.32 -3.24
CA ILE A 317 29.14 9.32 -2.56
C ILE A 317 29.28 9.50 -1.05
N ARG A 318 28.14 9.56 -0.36
CA ARG A 318 28.08 9.73 1.09
C ARG A 318 27.16 8.72 1.77
N PRO A 319 27.63 7.86 2.68
CA PRO A 319 26.76 7.21 3.65
C PRO A 319 26.02 8.25 4.51
N ILE A 320 24.75 7.99 4.77
CA ILE A 320 23.86 8.83 5.57
C ILE A 320 23.50 8.08 6.86
N LEU A 321 23.60 8.79 7.99
CA LEU A 321 22.95 8.43 9.23
C LEU A 321 21.94 9.53 9.57
N GLY A 322 20.67 9.16 9.71
CA GLY A 322 19.60 10.14 9.91
C GLY A 322 18.61 9.75 10.98
N TYR A 323 17.78 10.70 11.37
CA TYR A 323 16.65 10.50 12.27
C TYR A 323 15.43 11.21 11.70
N HIS A 324 14.28 10.55 11.74
CA HIS A 324 13.03 11.07 11.22
C HIS A 324 11.96 11.17 12.29
N LYS A 325 11.13 12.19 12.17
CA LYS A 325 9.82 12.27 12.80
C LYS A 325 8.76 12.50 11.72
N ILE A 326 7.71 11.70 11.74
CA ILE A 326 6.65 11.71 10.74
C ILE A 326 5.31 11.82 11.47
N TRP A 327 4.46 12.72 11.01
CA TRP A 327 3.09 12.86 11.45
C TRP A 327 2.17 12.67 10.26
N GLN A 328 1.17 11.82 10.42
CA GLN A 328 0.10 11.69 9.44
C GLN A 328 -1.21 12.03 10.11
N THR A 329 -2.02 12.86 9.46
CA THR A 329 -3.28 13.31 10.03
C THR A 329 -4.35 13.43 8.97
N GLY A 330 -5.59 13.20 9.34
CA GLY A 330 -6.74 13.49 8.49
C GLY A 330 -7.99 13.67 9.32
N LYS A 331 -8.92 14.45 8.78
CA LYS A 331 -10.23 14.66 9.38
C LYS A 331 -11.28 14.74 8.29
N ASP A 332 -12.40 14.07 8.50
CA ASP A 332 -13.59 14.14 7.67
C ASP A 332 -14.81 14.34 8.58
N ASN A 333 -15.50 15.46 8.40
CA ASN A 333 -16.69 15.82 9.18
C ASN A 333 -17.92 16.00 8.26
N SER A 334 -17.82 15.50 7.05
CA SER A 334 -18.67 15.87 5.92
C SER A 334 -19.30 14.66 5.23
N THR A 335 -18.97 13.45 5.67
CA THR A 335 -19.59 12.21 5.19
C THR A 335 -20.94 11.99 5.85
N TYR A 336 -21.95 11.70 5.02
CA TYR A 336 -23.28 11.29 5.43
C TYR A 336 -23.59 9.93 4.85
N ASP A 337 -23.98 8.99 5.69
CA ASP A 337 -24.60 7.76 5.25
C ASP A 337 -26.11 7.87 5.43
N VAL A 338 -26.84 7.35 4.46
CA VAL A 338 -28.30 7.40 4.42
C VAL A 338 -28.86 5.99 4.27
N SER A 339 -29.99 5.75 4.93
CA SER A 339 -30.76 4.52 4.78
C SER A 339 -32.23 4.91 4.58
N PRO A 340 -32.67 5.06 3.33
CA PRO A 340 -34.06 5.40 3.02
C PRO A 340 -35.00 4.28 3.43
N LYS A 341 -36.19 4.64 3.93
CA LYS A 341 -37.26 3.71 4.30
C LYS A 341 -37.47 2.63 3.23
N ASP A 342 -37.49 1.36 3.66
CA ASP A 342 -37.90 0.27 2.77
C ASP A 342 -39.43 0.32 2.62
N PRO A 343 -39.96 0.59 1.42
CA PRO A 343 -41.40 0.73 1.20
C PRO A 343 -42.18 -0.55 1.50
N ASN A 344 -41.51 -1.72 1.49
CA ASN A 344 -42.14 -3.00 1.79
C ASN A 344 -42.11 -3.37 3.28
N ASN A 345 -41.38 -2.60 4.10
CA ASN A 345 -41.26 -2.83 5.53
C ASN A 345 -41.86 -1.66 6.32
N SER A 346 -43.07 -1.85 6.86
CA SER A 346 -43.79 -0.84 7.63
C SER A 346 -43.05 -0.38 8.89
N SER A 347 -42.19 -1.22 9.46
CA SER A 347 -41.36 -0.92 10.63
C SER A 347 -40.07 -0.15 10.29
N SER A 348 -39.70 -0.08 9.02
CA SER A 348 -38.52 0.69 8.61
C SER A 348 -38.81 2.20 8.61
N VAL A 349 -37.77 2.98 8.90
CA VAL A 349 -37.81 4.45 8.92
C VAL A 349 -36.63 4.99 8.14
N ASP A 350 -36.67 6.28 7.81
CA ASP A 350 -35.54 6.97 7.21
C ASP A 350 -34.45 7.22 8.27
N TRP A 351 -33.21 6.93 7.88
CA TRP A 351 -32.02 7.27 8.67
C TRP A 351 -31.07 8.15 7.89
N ALA A 352 -30.47 9.08 8.62
CA ALA A 352 -29.28 9.80 8.20
C ALA A 352 -28.25 9.77 9.31
N ILE A 353 -27.04 9.29 9.01
CA ILE A 353 -25.93 9.24 9.95
C ILE A 353 -24.85 10.19 9.44
N ARG A 354 -24.50 11.19 10.24
CA ARG A 354 -23.32 12.01 9.99
C ARG A 354 -22.11 11.35 10.64
N TYR A 355 -21.09 11.08 9.85
CA TYR A 355 -19.80 10.58 10.33
C TYR A 355 -18.79 11.72 10.47
N GLY A 356 -18.18 11.81 11.66
CA GLY A 356 -16.97 12.55 11.95
C GLY A 356 -15.83 11.57 12.16
N THR A 357 -14.95 11.40 11.19
CA THR A 357 -13.76 10.55 11.33
C THR A 357 -12.51 11.41 11.45
N SER A 358 -11.59 11.00 12.31
CA SER A 358 -10.27 11.61 12.36
C SER A 358 -9.21 10.57 12.63
N PHE A 359 -8.01 10.81 12.13
CA PHE A 359 -6.88 9.97 12.45
C PHE A 359 -5.62 10.79 12.68
N SER A 360 -4.75 10.25 13.52
CA SER A 360 -3.39 10.71 13.74
C SER A 360 -2.46 9.51 13.78
N ASP A 361 -1.26 9.68 13.24
CA ASP A 361 -0.16 8.72 13.32
C ASP A 361 1.11 9.50 13.63
N TYR A 362 1.87 9.05 14.61
CA TYR A 362 3.14 9.66 14.96
C TYR A 362 4.22 8.59 14.97
N LEU A 363 5.19 8.73 14.07
CA LEU A 363 6.30 7.81 13.91
C LEU A 363 7.61 8.53 14.12
N SER A 364 8.57 7.85 14.74
CA SER A 364 9.92 8.35 14.85
C SER A 364 10.95 7.23 14.86
N GLY A 365 12.17 7.54 14.44
CA GLY A 365 13.25 6.57 14.51
C GLY A 365 14.44 6.89 13.61
N PRO A 366 15.51 6.10 13.75
CA PRO A 366 16.72 6.25 12.97
C PRO A 366 16.54 5.79 11.51
N SER A 367 17.49 6.19 10.68
CA SER A 367 17.60 5.81 9.29
C SER A 367 19.06 5.68 8.87
N VAL A 368 19.30 4.86 7.86
CA VAL A 368 20.59 4.70 7.21
C VAL A 368 20.40 4.78 5.71
N GLY A 369 21.36 5.35 5.00
CA GLY A 369 21.20 5.57 3.57
C GLY A 369 22.47 5.93 2.83
N LEU A 370 22.28 6.32 1.58
CA LEU A 370 23.33 6.76 0.67
C LEU A 370 22.85 8.01 -0.07
N ALA A 371 23.73 9.01 -0.14
CA ALA A 371 23.61 10.16 -1.02
C ALA A 371 24.62 10.01 -2.17
N ILE A 372 24.17 10.39 -3.37
CA ILE A 372 25.01 10.51 -4.56
C ILE A 372 24.81 11.91 -5.11
N GLU A 373 25.91 12.64 -5.27
CA GLU A 373 25.91 13.95 -5.91
C GLU A 373 26.75 13.92 -7.15
N SER A 374 26.29 14.56 -8.22
CA SER A 374 27.07 14.73 -9.44
C SER A 374 27.00 16.18 -9.88
N LYS A 375 28.16 16.74 -10.24
CA LYS A 375 28.29 18.09 -10.77
C LYS A 375 28.68 17.98 -12.23
N TRP A 376 27.95 18.64 -13.12
CA TRP A 376 28.27 18.64 -14.54
C TRP A 376 28.08 20.03 -15.15
N LYS A 377 28.85 20.32 -16.20
CA LYS A 377 28.77 21.57 -16.97
C LYS A 377 28.82 22.84 -16.10
N GLU A 378 29.57 22.78 -14.98
CA GLU A 378 29.82 23.83 -13.97
C GLU A 378 28.60 24.40 -13.23
N LYS A 379 27.44 24.52 -13.87
CA LYS A 379 26.23 25.15 -13.33
C LYS A 379 25.18 24.17 -12.83
N TRP A 380 25.31 22.88 -13.15
CA TRP A 380 24.29 21.89 -12.83
C TRP A 380 24.80 20.89 -11.80
N GLU A 381 23.89 20.54 -10.91
CA GLU A 381 24.15 19.58 -9.85
C GLU A 381 22.93 18.67 -9.69
N THR A 382 23.15 17.36 -9.63
CA THR A 382 22.13 16.40 -9.24
C THR A 382 22.46 15.83 -7.88
N ARG A 383 21.47 15.80 -6.99
CA ARG A 383 21.55 15.16 -5.68
C ARG A 383 20.51 14.07 -5.61
N PHE A 384 20.92 12.85 -5.30
CA PHE A 384 20.03 11.71 -5.10
C PHE A 384 20.28 11.14 -3.70
N GLU A 385 19.22 10.84 -2.97
CA GLU A 385 19.28 10.23 -1.65
C GLU A 385 18.35 9.04 -1.57
N LEU A 386 18.85 7.96 -0.99
CA LEU A 386 18.11 6.74 -0.69
C LEU A 386 18.33 6.40 0.78
N GLN A 387 17.27 6.30 1.56
CA GLN A 387 17.33 6.00 2.99
C GLN A 387 16.33 4.91 3.37
N ARG A 388 16.80 3.95 4.17
CA ARG A 388 15.94 3.01 4.88
C ARG A 388 15.71 3.53 6.29
N GLN A 389 14.46 3.55 6.72
CA GLN A 389 14.03 4.09 8.00
C GLN A 389 13.52 2.96 8.88
N PHE A 390 13.86 2.99 10.17
CA PHE A 390 13.42 2.04 11.17
C PHE A 390 12.61 2.81 12.20
N LEU A 391 11.30 2.85 11.99
CA LEU A 391 10.42 3.73 12.74
C LEU A 391 9.56 2.91 13.70
N HIS A 392 9.15 3.55 14.78
CA HIS A 392 8.17 3.05 15.71
C HIS A 392 7.23 4.19 16.10
N GLY A 393 5.99 3.86 16.45
CA GLY A 393 5.05 4.87 16.88
C GLY A 393 3.62 4.40 16.97
N ASN A 394 2.73 5.34 17.22
CA ASN A 394 1.34 5.07 17.59
C ASN A 394 0.39 5.81 16.65
N SER A 395 -0.72 5.16 16.32
CA SER A 395 -1.82 5.80 15.62
C SER A 395 -3.11 5.75 16.44
N ILE A 396 -3.93 6.78 16.29
CA ILE A 396 -5.28 6.84 16.82
C ILE A 396 -6.22 7.12 15.65
N TYR A 397 -7.33 6.44 15.60
CA TYR A 397 -8.46 6.79 14.74
C TYR A 397 -9.70 6.93 15.60
N THR A 398 -10.42 8.02 15.41
CA THR A 398 -11.68 8.29 16.10
C THR A 398 -12.81 8.35 15.10
N ARG A 399 -13.96 7.83 15.51
CA ARG A 399 -15.21 7.92 14.78
C ARG A 399 -16.29 8.44 15.73
N ASP A 400 -16.74 9.64 15.45
CA ASP A 400 -17.90 10.27 16.06
C ASP A 400 -19.08 10.10 15.09
N GLN A 401 -20.22 9.62 15.57
CA GLN A 401 -21.41 9.43 14.76
C GLN A 401 -22.61 10.10 15.42
N ILE A 402 -23.39 10.83 14.61
CA ILE A 402 -24.68 11.37 15.00
C ILE A 402 -25.72 10.77 14.05
N ALA A 403 -26.53 9.86 14.59
CA ALA A 403 -27.64 9.26 13.86
C ALA A 403 -28.92 10.06 14.09
N LEU A 404 -29.57 10.45 13.01
CA LEU A 404 -30.87 11.10 12.99
C LEU A 404 -31.91 10.08 12.51
N ILE A 405 -32.94 9.91 13.34
CA ILE A 405 -34.04 8.96 13.14
C ILE A 405 -35.35 9.74 13.35
N LEU A 406 -36.42 9.35 12.67
CA LEU A 406 -37.76 9.90 12.95
C LEU A 406 -38.10 9.77 14.45
N GLY A 407 -38.12 10.91 15.14
CA GLY A 407 -38.46 11.00 16.56
C GLY A 407 -37.28 11.04 17.55
N GLY A 408 -36.02 11.01 17.08
CA GLY A 408 -34.87 11.11 18.00
C GLY A 408 -33.50 11.20 17.33
N ALA A 409 -32.47 11.43 18.14
CA ALA A 409 -31.08 11.40 17.71
C ALA A 409 -30.25 10.60 18.73
N TYR A 410 -29.22 9.92 18.25
CA TYR A 410 -28.26 9.22 19.09
C TYR A 410 -26.83 9.58 18.67
N GLU A 411 -25.98 9.76 19.67
CA GLU A 411 -24.56 10.06 19.51
C GLU A 411 -23.73 8.90 20.03
N ASN A 412 -22.68 8.54 19.27
CA ASN A 412 -21.73 7.53 19.69
C ASN A 412 -20.33 7.92 19.22
N ARG A 413 -19.35 7.62 20.06
CA ARG A 413 -17.94 7.84 19.80
C ARG A 413 -17.18 6.55 20.05
N ALA A 414 -16.31 6.21 19.11
CA ALA A 414 -15.37 5.11 19.23
C ALA A 414 -13.98 5.54 18.80
N ALA A 415 -12.96 5.02 19.49
CA ALA A 415 -11.57 5.17 19.09
C ALA A 415 -10.86 3.82 19.06
N LEU A 416 -10.01 3.57 18.05
CA LEU A 416 -9.00 2.51 18.16
C LEU A 416 -7.60 3.09 18.10
N ASN A 417 -6.74 2.50 18.91
CA ASN A 417 -5.35 2.87 19.11
C ASN A 417 -4.48 1.70 18.67
N ASN A 418 -3.42 1.99 17.93
CA ASN A 418 -2.52 0.96 17.44
C ASN A 418 -1.07 1.37 17.71
N GLU A 419 -0.25 0.40 18.09
CA GLU A 419 1.20 0.54 18.17
C GLU A 419 1.83 -0.15 16.97
N TRP A 420 2.79 0.52 16.34
CA TRP A 420 3.36 0.12 15.06
C TRP A 420 4.88 0.01 15.11
N LYS A 421 5.38 -1.07 14.55
CA LYS A 421 6.74 -1.12 14.00
C LYS A 421 6.66 -0.84 12.50
N VAL A 422 7.48 0.07 11.99
CA VAL A 422 7.40 0.54 10.61
C VAL A 422 8.76 0.48 9.93
N ASP A 423 8.83 -0.26 8.83
CA ASP A 423 9.97 -0.26 7.91
C ASP A 423 9.70 0.76 6.79
N GLY A 424 10.47 1.85 6.78
CA GLY A 424 10.34 2.95 5.82
C GLY A 424 11.40 2.92 4.73
N LEU A 425 11.00 3.39 3.54
CA LEU A 425 11.87 3.65 2.40
C LEU A 425 11.64 5.09 1.94
N ASN A 426 12.68 5.92 2.00
CA ASN A 426 12.66 7.29 1.52
C ASN A 426 13.62 7.44 0.34
N ILE A 427 13.13 7.98 -0.76
CA ILE A 427 13.91 8.27 -1.97
C ILE A 427 13.67 9.73 -2.32
N SER A 428 14.73 10.49 -2.54
CA SER A 428 14.62 11.87 -3.04
C SER A 428 15.64 12.16 -4.12
N GLY A 429 15.28 13.05 -5.03
CA GLY A 429 16.15 13.52 -6.09
C GLY A 429 15.94 15.01 -6.33
N LYS A 430 17.03 15.75 -6.53
CA LYS A 430 17.01 17.18 -6.86
C LYS A 430 17.94 17.43 -8.04
N LEU A 431 17.43 18.12 -9.05
CA LEU A 431 18.20 18.74 -10.12
C LEU A 431 18.32 20.23 -9.81
N ILE A 432 19.54 20.72 -9.67
CA ILE A 432 19.87 22.07 -9.22
C ILE A 432 20.57 22.79 -10.36
N TYR A 433 20.14 24.02 -10.63
CA TYR A 433 20.75 24.97 -11.54
C TYR A 433 21.26 26.17 -10.76
N HIS A 434 22.58 26.38 -10.76
CA HIS A 434 23.25 27.51 -10.12
C HIS A 434 23.20 28.72 -11.07
N TRP A 435 22.42 29.75 -10.70
CA TRP A 435 22.21 30.95 -11.52
C TRP A 435 23.28 32.01 -11.28
N LYS A 436 23.56 32.28 -10.00
CA LYS A 436 24.66 33.13 -9.51
C LYS A 436 25.41 32.35 -8.44
N ASP A 437 26.58 32.82 -8.03
CA ASP A 437 27.43 32.17 -7.01
C ASP A 437 26.68 31.76 -5.72
N SER A 438 25.65 32.52 -5.34
CA SER A 438 24.87 32.27 -4.13
C SER A 438 23.42 31.89 -4.38
N VAL A 439 22.88 31.99 -5.60
CA VAL A 439 21.45 31.73 -5.86
C VAL A 439 21.30 30.58 -6.85
N PHE A 440 20.47 29.61 -6.49
CA PHE A 440 20.17 28.47 -7.35
C PHE A 440 18.69 28.12 -7.36
N PHE A 441 18.25 27.51 -8.45
CA PHE A 441 16.92 26.96 -8.61
C PHE A 441 16.99 25.45 -8.64
N TRP A 442 15.92 24.79 -8.24
CA TRP A 442 15.90 23.34 -8.23
C TRP A 442 14.52 22.78 -8.55
N GLY A 443 14.51 21.64 -9.23
CA GLY A 443 13.35 20.78 -9.41
C GLY A 443 13.65 19.42 -8.82
N GLY A 444 12.69 18.78 -8.15
CA GLY A 444 12.96 17.53 -7.48
C GLY A 444 11.73 16.69 -7.18
N PHE A 445 11.96 15.51 -6.65
CA PHE A 445 10.92 14.60 -6.22
C PHE A 445 11.25 14.01 -4.85
N GLN A 446 10.21 13.56 -4.16
CA GLN A 446 10.31 12.77 -2.94
C GLN A 446 9.29 11.63 -3.00
N TYR A 447 9.74 10.43 -2.64
CA TYR A 447 8.92 9.24 -2.49
C TYR A 447 9.20 8.64 -1.11
N SER A 448 8.14 8.41 -0.34
CA SER A 448 8.20 7.74 0.97
C SER A 448 7.20 6.58 0.97
N LYS A 449 7.67 5.39 1.32
CA LYS A 449 6.83 4.21 1.58
C LYS A 449 7.09 3.74 2.99
N LEU A 450 6.04 3.70 3.80
CA LEU A 450 6.07 3.24 5.17
C LEU A 450 5.29 1.92 5.25
N SER A 451 5.96 0.84 5.64
CA SER A 451 5.37 -0.50 5.71
C SER A 451 5.11 -0.87 7.16
N TYR A 452 3.85 -1.09 7.52
CA TYR A 452 3.44 -1.19 8.91
C TYR A 452 3.34 -2.63 9.37
N LYS A 453 3.73 -2.85 10.63
CA LYS A 453 3.50 -4.09 11.36
C LYS A 453 2.92 -3.73 12.72
N MET A 454 1.67 -4.12 12.93
CA MET A 454 0.98 -3.91 14.20
C MET A 454 1.69 -4.68 15.31
N GLN A 455 1.93 -4.03 16.44
CA GLN A 455 2.46 -4.65 17.66
C GLN A 455 1.38 -4.80 18.72
N ASN A 456 0.49 -3.82 18.81
CA ASN A 456 -0.60 -3.80 19.75
C ASN A 456 -1.84 -3.14 19.11
N LEU A 457 -3.02 -3.64 19.47
CA LEU A 457 -4.31 -3.08 19.11
C LEU A 457 -5.10 -2.83 20.40
N GLY A 458 -5.58 -1.61 20.60
CA GLY A 458 -6.42 -1.24 21.73
C GLY A 458 -7.48 -0.21 21.33
N GLY A 459 -8.18 0.32 22.33
CA GLY A 459 -9.25 1.29 22.16
C GLY A 459 -10.61 0.78 22.65
N ASP A 460 -11.68 1.38 22.15
CA ASP A 460 -13.07 1.09 22.51
C ASP A 460 -13.54 -0.20 21.83
N LEU A 461 -13.02 -1.32 22.29
CA LEU A 461 -13.43 -2.65 21.87
C LEU A 461 -14.61 -3.11 22.74
N ASP A 462 -15.69 -3.58 22.11
CA ASP A 462 -16.82 -4.21 22.82
C ASP A 462 -16.41 -5.61 23.29
N LEU A 463 -15.77 -5.66 24.47
CA LEU A 463 -15.30 -6.89 25.11
C LEU A 463 -16.35 -7.35 26.13
N SER A 464 -17.16 -8.34 25.76
CA SER A 464 -18.14 -8.95 26.66
C SER A 464 -17.52 -10.07 27.51
N GLY A 465 -18.01 -10.27 28.74
CA GLY A 465 -17.67 -11.41 29.59
C GLY A 465 -16.76 -11.08 30.77
N ASP A 466 -16.27 -12.12 31.44
CA ASP A 466 -15.30 -11.99 32.53
C ASP A 466 -13.92 -11.52 32.00
N PRO A 467 -13.00 -11.03 32.87
CA PRO A 467 -11.71 -10.49 32.44
C PRO A 467 -10.86 -11.45 31.58
N VAL A 468 -10.96 -12.77 31.80
CA VAL A 468 -10.22 -13.76 31.00
C VAL A 468 -10.83 -13.86 29.60
N SER A 469 -12.17 -13.93 29.52
CA SER A 469 -12.88 -13.94 28.23
C SER A 469 -12.63 -12.65 27.43
N ALA A 470 -12.62 -11.50 28.09
CA ALA A 470 -12.29 -10.21 27.46
C ALA A 470 -10.85 -10.20 26.91
N TYR A 471 -9.88 -10.74 27.66
CA TYR A 471 -8.49 -10.84 27.22
C TYR A 471 -8.29 -11.82 26.05
N VAL A 472 -8.95 -12.98 26.07
CA VAL A 472 -8.90 -13.92 24.95
C VAL A 472 -9.53 -13.28 23.69
N THR A 473 -10.62 -12.55 23.86
CA THR A 473 -11.28 -11.83 22.76
C THR A 473 -10.39 -10.74 22.18
N SER A 474 -9.68 -9.97 23.00
CA SER A 474 -8.75 -8.95 22.50
C SER A 474 -7.58 -9.55 21.71
N ILE A 475 -7.02 -10.68 22.16
CA ILE A 475 -5.98 -11.43 21.42
C ILE A 475 -6.54 -11.92 20.07
N LEU A 476 -7.76 -12.45 20.06
CA LEU A 476 -8.40 -12.92 18.83
C LEU A 476 -8.58 -11.77 17.83
N ILE A 477 -9.11 -10.63 18.28
CA ILE A 477 -9.28 -9.43 17.43
C ILE A 477 -7.93 -8.99 16.89
N GLN A 478 -6.89 -8.90 17.73
CA GLN A 478 -5.55 -8.54 17.30
C GLN A 478 -5.00 -9.53 16.25
N SER A 479 -5.18 -10.83 16.45
CA SER A 479 -4.73 -11.87 15.53
C SER A 479 -5.43 -11.80 14.16
N LEU A 480 -6.75 -11.56 14.16
CA LEU A 480 -7.55 -11.44 12.93
C LEU A 480 -7.21 -10.18 12.14
N THR A 481 -6.87 -9.10 12.84
CA THR A 481 -6.61 -7.79 12.23
C THR A 481 -5.15 -7.58 11.82
N GLN A 482 -4.22 -8.44 12.26
CA GLN A 482 -2.80 -8.37 11.90
C GLN A 482 -2.56 -8.32 10.38
N GLY A 483 -3.37 -9.05 9.59
CA GLY A 483 -3.27 -9.09 8.14
C GLY A 483 -3.75 -7.83 7.42
N LEU A 484 -4.40 -6.89 8.14
CA LEU A 484 -4.91 -5.63 7.58
C LEU A 484 -3.84 -4.54 7.53
N ALA A 485 -2.73 -4.70 8.27
CA ALA A 485 -1.67 -3.69 8.31
C ALA A 485 -1.11 -3.44 6.91
N GLY A 486 -1.19 -2.18 6.47
CA GLY A 486 -0.89 -1.78 5.10
C GLY A 486 0.37 -0.95 4.95
N ASN A 487 0.41 -0.18 3.86
CA ASN A 487 1.47 0.79 3.62
C ASN A 487 0.89 2.22 3.56
N SER A 488 1.60 3.18 4.14
CA SER A 488 1.40 4.60 3.80
C SER A 488 2.38 4.98 2.70
N ILE A 489 1.90 5.69 1.68
CA ILE A 489 2.70 6.10 0.52
C ILE A 489 2.54 7.59 0.31
N ALA A 490 3.64 8.33 0.34
CA ALA A 490 3.68 9.76 0.04
C ALA A 490 4.59 10.01 -1.16
N LYS A 491 4.11 10.79 -2.12
CA LYS A 491 4.85 11.18 -3.33
C LYS A 491 4.69 12.66 -3.55
N ALA A 492 5.77 13.35 -3.89
CA ALA A 492 5.72 14.76 -4.22
C ALA A 492 6.71 15.11 -5.33
N ILE A 493 6.32 16.09 -6.15
CA ILE A 493 7.20 16.80 -7.07
C ILE A 493 7.29 18.24 -6.60
N PHE A 494 8.49 18.78 -6.55
CA PHE A 494 8.78 20.12 -6.05
C PHE A 494 9.52 20.95 -7.09
N VAL A 495 9.27 22.25 -7.04
CA VAL A 495 10.11 23.28 -7.65
C VAL A 495 10.43 24.31 -6.57
N GLY A 496 11.63 24.86 -6.62
CA GLY A 496 12.08 25.76 -5.57
C GLY A 496 13.32 26.55 -5.92
N ALA A 497 13.73 27.34 -4.95
CA ALA A 497 14.95 28.11 -4.98
C ALA A 497 15.73 27.88 -3.70
N GLY A 498 17.01 28.20 -3.74
CA GLY A 498 17.85 28.19 -2.58
C GLY A 498 18.95 29.23 -2.65
N TYR A 499 19.55 29.45 -1.49
CA TYR A 499 20.64 30.37 -1.29
C TYR A 499 21.83 29.64 -0.68
N SER A 500 23.02 29.98 -1.14
CA SER A 500 24.30 29.39 -0.77
C SER A 500 25.24 30.45 -0.24
N LEU A 501 25.69 30.28 1.00
CA LEU A 501 26.76 31.05 1.63
C LEU A 501 28.01 30.19 1.65
N ASP A 502 29.06 30.64 0.97
CA ASP A 502 30.35 29.98 0.94
C ASP A 502 31.35 30.78 1.79
N PHE A 503 31.73 30.24 2.94
CA PHE A 503 32.66 30.86 3.89
C PHE A 503 34.12 30.58 3.54
N SER A 504 34.38 29.72 2.56
CA SER A 504 35.75 29.41 2.11
C SER A 504 36.32 30.47 1.17
N LYS A 505 35.46 31.29 0.55
CA LYS A 505 35.89 32.44 -0.24
C LYS A 505 36.31 33.56 0.72
N LYS A 506 37.62 33.78 0.88
CA LYS A 506 38.12 35.03 1.49
C LYS A 506 37.62 36.19 0.63
N GLU A 507 36.74 37.03 1.17
CA GLU A 507 36.44 38.32 0.58
C GLU A 507 37.76 39.05 0.38
N THR A 508 38.16 39.24 -0.88
CA THR A 508 39.26 40.13 -1.21
C THR A 508 38.65 41.52 -1.08
N GLN A 509 38.84 42.14 0.08
CA GLN A 509 38.55 43.57 0.29
C GLN A 509 39.55 44.43 -0.48
#